data_AF-A0A6G0FHC2-F1
#
_entry.id   AF-A0A6G0FHC2-F1
#
_cell.length_a   1.000
_cell.length_b   1.000
_cell.length_c   1.000
_cell.angle_alpha   90.00
_cell.angle_beta   90.00
_cell.angle_gamma   90.00
#
_symmetry.space_group_name_H-M   'P 1'
#
loop_
_entity.id
_entity.type
_entity.pdbx_description
1 polymer ?
#
loop_
_entity_poly.entity_id
_entity_poly.type
_entity_poly.pdbx_seq_one_letter_code
_entity_poly.pdbx_strand_id
1 'polypeptide(L)'
;MTDNTVSTAIATRDEGPGAMVTQYQEEYAALLPSHVNADQWVRLAVGAIRGNQMLERAAKNDVGVFLRELKTAARLGLEPGTEQFYLTPRKSKDHNWNFIIKGIVGYQGIVELIYRAGAVSSVVVETVRANDSFRYVIGRDERPVHDVDWFGGDRGELVGVYAYAVMKDGATSKVVILNRQQVMDAKAKSDSASGKGADYSPWNTNEEAMWLKTAARRLAKWVPTSAEYMREQLRAQAEVAKELPSGFAPPLPQPSADLPDDAGSGEEEGPIEGEFVDDEPTGTDWPAAAQPGQGARR
;
A
#
# COMPACT_ATOMS: atom_id res chain seq x y z
N MET A 1 65.74 1.73 3.51
CA MET A 1 64.57 2.31 2.82
C MET A 1 63.50 1.26 2.81
N THR A 2 62.48 1.46 3.64
CA THR A 2 61.34 0.55 3.82
C THR A 2 60.31 0.84 2.74
N ASP A 3 60.10 -0.13 1.84
CA ASP A 3 59.05 -0.08 0.84
C ASP A 3 57.68 -0.14 1.54
N ASN A 4 56.95 0.96 1.44
CA ASN A 4 55.63 1.11 2.02
C ASN A 4 54.61 0.63 0.99
N THR A 5 54.31 -0.67 1.00
CA THR A 5 53.22 -1.25 0.21
C THR A 5 51.89 -0.82 0.82
N VAL A 6 51.36 0.32 0.35
CA VAL A 6 49.97 0.70 0.63
C VAL A 6 49.09 -0.29 -0.13
N SER A 7 48.67 -1.34 0.57
CA SER A 7 47.69 -2.31 0.09
C SER A 7 46.33 -1.60 0.08
N THR A 8 45.95 -1.05 -1.06
CA THR A 8 44.61 -0.53 -1.32
C THR A 8 43.66 -1.72 -1.40
N ALA A 9 43.19 -2.19 -0.24
CA ALA A 9 42.04 -3.07 -0.14
C ALA A 9 40.81 -2.28 -0.59
N ILE A 10 40.49 -2.35 -1.89
CA ILE A 10 39.21 -1.93 -2.44
C ILE A 10 38.17 -2.82 -1.76
N ALA A 11 37.47 -2.28 -0.76
CA ALA A 11 36.28 -2.89 -0.21
C ALA A 11 35.31 -3.06 -1.37
N THR A 12 35.13 -4.30 -1.83
CA THR A 12 34.11 -4.66 -2.82
C THR A 12 32.79 -4.14 -2.27
N ARG A 13 32.25 -3.06 -2.86
CA ARG A 13 30.90 -2.61 -2.52
C ARG A 13 29.99 -3.80 -2.76
N ASP A 14 29.32 -4.27 -1.70
CA ASP A 14 28.29 -5.28 -1.83
C ASP A 14 27.20 -4.66 -2.71
N GLU A 15 27.13 -5.04 -3.99
CA GLU A 15 26.10 -4.63 -4.94
C GLU A 15 24.92 -5.62 -4.97
N GLY A 16 24.85 -6.51 -3.97
CA GLY A 16 23.78 -7.49 -3.87
C GLY A 16 22.39 -6.85 -3.70
N PRO A 17 21.31 -7.60 -3.94
CA PRO A 17 19.95 -7.06 -3.83
C PRO A 17 19.65 -6.45 -2.46
N GLY A 18 20.23 -6.97 -1.38
CA GLY A 18 20.07 -6.38 -0.04
C GLY A 18 20.70 -5.00 0.10
N ALA A 19 21.87 -4.77 -0.51
CA ALA A 19 22.50 -3.46 -0.52
C ALA A 19 21.70 -2.45 -1.34
N MET A 20 21.09 -2.91 -2.46
CA MET A 20 20.18 -2.09 -3.26
C MET A 20 18.95 -1.66 -2.44
N VAL A 21 18.37 -2.53 -1.61
CA VAL A 21 17.26 -2.14 -0.73
C VAL A 21 17.67 -1.00 0.21
N THR A 22 18.86 -1.08 0.81
CA THR A 22 19.39 -0.01 1.68
C THR A 22 19.66 1.28 0.88
N GLN A 23 20.20 1.18 -0.33
CA GLN A 23 20.46 2.33 -1.19
C GLN A 23 19.17 3.11 -1.52
N TYR A 24 18.05 2.41 -1.72
CA TYR A 24 16.75 3.01 -2.03
C TYR A 24 15.87 3.28 -0.80
N GLN A 25 16.44 3.32 0.42
CA GLN A 25 15.68 3.48 1.66
C GLN A 25 14.78 4.73 1.68
N GLU A 26 15.25 5.86 1.16
CA GLU A 26 14.51 7.13 1.15
C GLU A 26 13.27 7.04 0.25
N GLU A 27 13.36 6.32 -0.86
CA GLU A 27 12.22 6.08 -1.75
C GLU A 27 11.17 5.19 -1.07
N TYR A 28 11.57 4.21 -0.27
CA TYR A 28 10.64 3.42 0.52
C TYR A 28 10.00 4.23 1.63
N ALA A 29 10.79 5.02 2.36
CA ALA A 29 10.31 5.89 3.43
C ALA A 29 9.24 6.87 2.93
N ALA A 30 9.42 7.44 1.74
CA ALA A 30 8.45 8.34 1.12
C ALA A 30 7.13 7.66 0.72
N LEU A 31 7.12 6.33 0.54
CA LEU A 31 5.94 5.55 0.18
C LEU A 31 5.21 4.93 1.37
N LEU A 32 5.92 4.76 2.49
CA LEU A 32 5.37 4.11 3.67
C LEU A 32 4.29 4.97 4.34
N PRO A 33 3.20 4.36 4.83
CA PRO A 33 2.27 5.06 5.71
C PRO A 33 2.98 5.60 6.96
N SER A 34 2.54 6.76 7.46
CA SER A 34 3.19 7.49 8.56
C SER A 34 3.35 6.71 9.88
N HIS A 35 2.55 5.66 10.09
CA HIS A 35 2.62 4.81 11.29
C HIS A 35 3.63 3.66 11.17
N VAL A 36 4.24 3.45 9.99
CA VAL A 36 5.23 2.39 9.76
C VAL A 36 6.64 2.95 9.91
N ASN A 37 7.46 2.33 10.75
CA ASN A 37 8.86 2.73 10.90
C ASN A 37 9.70 2.31 9.68
N ALA A 38 10.23 3.29 8.95
CA ALA A 38 10.95 3.05 7.70
C ALA A 38 12.24 2.23 7.90
N ASP A 39 13.05 2.55 8.89
CA ASP A 39 14.32 1.85 9.14
C ASP A 39 14.10 0.37 9.48
N GLN A 40 13.09 0.10 10.32
CA GLN A 40 12.70 -1.26 10.65
C GLN A 40 12.18 -1.99 9.41
N TRP A 41 11.33 -1.35 8.62
CA TRP A 41 10.79 -1.94 7.40
C TRP A 41 11.89 -2.30 6.41
N VAL A 42 12.87 -1.42 6.20
CA VAL A 42 14.04 -1.66 5.33
C VAL A 42 14.87 -2.84 5.85
N ARG A 43 15.14 -2.92 7.16
CA ARG A 43 15.85 -4.07 7.75
C ARG A 43 15.11 -5.39 7.52
N LEU A 44 13.78 -5.39 7.67
CA LEU A 44 12.95 -6.58 7.43
C LEU A 44 12.97 -6.97 5.95
N ALA A 45 12.89 -6.01 5.03
CA ALA A 45 13.01 -6.25 3.59
C ALA A 45 14.35 -6.87 3.20
N VAL A 46 15.46 -6.40 3.78
CA VAL A 46 16.80 -7.00 3.59
C VAL A 46 16.85 -8.41 4.18
N GLY A 47 16.28 -8.60 5.37
CA GLY A 47 16.21 -9.90 6.04
C GLY A 47 15.42 -10.95 5.25
N ALA A 48 14.32 -10.55 4.61
CA ALA A 48 13.42 -11.42 3.86
C ALA A 48 14.11 -12.20 2.72
N ILE A 49 15.19 -11.65 2.14
CA ILE A 49 15.93 -12.31 1.06
C ILE A 49 17.21 -13.02 1.51
N ARG A 50 17.84 -12.59 2.62
CA ARG A 50 19.14 -13.12 3.07
C ARG A 50 19.09 -14.57 3.60
N GLY A 51 17.90 -15.08 3.91
CA GLY A 51 17.71 -16.46 4.41
C GLY A 51 17.31 -17.48 3.34
N ASN A 52 17.13 -17.09 2.08
CA ASN A 52 16.60 -17.98 1.04
C ASN A 52 17.35 -17.80 -0.28
N GLN A 53 18.23 -18.77 -0.59
CA GLN A 53 19.07 -18.75 -1.80
C GLN A 53 18.27 -18.61 -3.10
N MET A 54 17.06 -19.17 -3.17
CA MET A 54 16.20 -19.05 -4.35
C MET A 54 15.63 -17.64 -4.49
N LEU A 55 15.20 -17.01 -3.38
CA LEU A 55 14.75 -15.62 -3.39
C LEU A 55 15.90 -14.67 -3.72
N GLU A 56 17.09 -14.89 -3.15
CA GLU A 56 18.26 -14.08 -3.45
C GLU A 56 18.65 -14.17 -4.93
N ARG A 57 18.68 -15.39 -5.49
CA ARG A 57 18.92 -15.59 -6.93
C ARG A 57 17.85 -14.93 -7.79
N ALA A 58 16.57 -15.06 -7.41
CA ALA A 58 15.47 -14.45 -8.14
C ALA A 58 15.53 -12.91 -8.09
N ALA A 59 15.96 -12.33 -6.97
CA ALA A 59 16.18 -10.89 -6.82
C ALA A 59 17.39 -10.41 -7.63
N LYS A 60 18.46 -11.22 -7.74
CA LYS A 60 19.63 -10.93 -8.58
C LYS A 60 19.32 -10.96 -10.07
N ASN A 61 18.44 -11.87 -10.50
CA ASN A 61 18.07 -12.00 -11.92
C ASN A 61 17.37 -10.75 -12.47
N ASP A 62 16.60 -10.04 -11.64
CA ASP A 62 16.07 -8.73 -11.96
C ASP A 62 15.85 -7.91 -10.67
N VAL A 63 16.84 -7.06 -10.37
CA VAL A 63 16.81 -6.16 -9.20
C VAL A 63 15.71 -5.11 -9.36
N GLY A 64 15.45 -4.62 -10.58
CA GLY A 64 14.43 -3.60 -10.83
C GLY A 64 13.03 -4.11 -10.50
N VAL A 65 12.70 -5.33 -10.91
CA VAL A 65 11.46 -6.01 -10.51
C VAL A 65 11.41 -6.19 -9.00
N PHE A 66 12.48 -6.67 -8.38
CA PHE A 66 12.52 -6.85 -6.92
C PHE A 66 12.22 -5.55 -6.16
N LEU A 67 12.91 -4.45 -6.50
CA LEU A 67 12.68 -3.15 -5.88
C LEU A 67 11.26 -2.64 -6.14
N ARG A 68 10.68 -2.87 -7.33
CA ARG A 68 9.28 -2.53 -7.64
C ARG A 68 8.28 -3.29 -6.75
N GLU A 69 8.50 -4.58 -6.54
CA GLU A 69 7.64 -5.38 -5.66
C GLU A 69 7.74 -4.88 -4.20
N LEU A 70 8.93 -4.52 -3.75
CA LEU A 70 9.12 -3.89 -2.43
C LEU A 70 8.45 -2.53 -2.32
N LYS A 71 8.50 -1.69 -3.37
CA LYS A 71 7.77 -0.41 -3.41
C LYS A 71 6.26 -0.64 -3.31
N THR A 72 5.76 -1.74 -3.85
CA THR A 72 4.35 -2.12 -3.71
C THR A 72 4.01 -2.50 -2.27
N ALA A 73 4.85 -3.28 -1.60
CA ALA A 73 4.70 -3.58 -0.18
C ALA A 73 4.77 -2.33 0.70
N ALA A 74 5.73 -1.43 0.44
CA ALA A 74 5.89 -0.15 1.14
C ALA A 74 4.64 0.74 1.00
N ARG A 75 4.12 0.90 -0.23
CA ARG A 75 2.88 1.66 -0.47
C ARG A 75 1.69 1.12 0.30
N LEU A 76 1.63 -0.18 0.51
CA LEU A 76 0.57 -0.82 1.29
C LEU A 76 0.87 -0.79 2.80
N GLY A 77 2.08 -0.40 3.22
CA GLY A 77 2.56 -0.53 4.59
C GLY A 77 2.48 -1.97 5.10
N LEU A 78 2.80 -2.93 4.24
CA LEU A 78 2.83 -4.36 4.58
C LEU A 78 4.27 -4.83 4.69
N GLU A 79 4.51 -5.76 5.60
CA GLU A 79 5.84 -6.31 5.83
C GLU A 79 6.24 -7.32 4.75
N PRO A 80 7.30 -7.07 3.96
CA PRO A 80 7.74 -7.99 2.91
C PRO A 80 8.37 -9.26 3.51
N GLY A 81 8.14 -10.39 2.86
CA GLY A 81 8.66 -11.69 3.31
C GLY A 81 7.85 -12.37 4.40
N THR A 82 6.69 -11.81 4.77
CA THR A 82 5.79 -12.36 5.79
C THR A 82 4.47 -12.82 5.19
N GLU A 83 3.58 -13.36 6.02
CA GLU A 83 2.20 -13.70 5.68
C GLU A 83 1.35 -12.46 5.26
N GLN A 84 1.86 -11.24 5.49
CA GLN A 84 1.25 -10.02 4.97
C GLN A 84 1.57 -9.80 3.49
N PHE A 85 2.83 -9.95 3.11
CA PHE A 85 3.31 -9.75 1.75
C PHE A 85 4.42 -10.75 1.40
N TYR A 86 4.05 -11.84 0.73
CA TYR A 86 5.00 -12.86 0.34
C TYR A 86 5.88 -12.38 -0.82
N LEU A 87 7.16 -12.72 -0.73
CA LEU A 87 8.08 -12.69 -1.87
C LEU A 87 8.18 -14.11 -2.41
N THR A 88 7.79 -14.32 -3.67
CA THR A 88 7.77 -15.64 -4.29
C THR A 88 8.62 -15.67 -5.56
N PRO A 89 9.45 -16.70 -5.78
CA PRO A 89 10.17 -16.84 -7.03
C PRO A 89 9.21 -17.34 -8.12
N ARG A 90 9.17 -16.67 -9.26
CA ARG A 90 8.33 -17.04 -10.40
C ARG A 90 9.12 -17.06 -11.69
N LYS A 91 8.92 -18.10 -12.51
CA LYS A 91 9.52 -18.15 -13.84
C LYS A 91 8.89 -17.09 -14.74
N SER A 92 9.73 -16.27 -15.38
CA SER A 92 9.27 -15.25 -16.34
C SER A 92 9.73 -15.58 -17.75
N LYS A 93 8.81 -15.52 -18.72
CA LYS A 93 9.13 -15.76 -20.13
C LYS A 93 10.10 -14.67 -20.65
N ASP A 94 9.89 -13.44 -20.22
CA ASP A 94 10.69 -12.27 -20.62
C ASP A 94 12.12 -12.33 -20.08
N HIS A 95 12.37 -13.21 -19.11
CA HIS A 95 13.68 -13.44 -18.48
C HIS A 95 14.21 -14.84 -18.80
N ASN A 96 13.91 -15.37 -19.99
CA ASN A 96 14.36 -16.69 -20.45
C ASN A 96 14.00 -17.83 -19.47
N TRP A 97 12.82 -17.76 -18.85
CA TRP A 97 12.33 -18.69 -17.83
C TRP A 97 13.15 -18.72 -16.53
N ASN A 98 14.03 -17.75 -16.30
CA ASN A 98 14.66 -17.53 -15.01
C ASN A 98 13.62 -17.12 -13.97
N PHE A 99 13.91 -17.42 -12.71
CA PHE A 99 13.10 -16.97 -11.59
C PHE A 99 13.32 -15.48 -11.35
N ILE A 100 12.22 -14.74 -11.23
CA ILE A 100 12.19 -13.35 -10.75
C ILE A 100 11.33 -13.28 -9.48
N ILE A 101 11.52 -12.24 -8.67
CA ILE A 101 10.67 -12.01 -7.50
C ILE A 101 9.28 -11.56 -7.95
N LYS A 102 8.25 -12.12 -7.32
CA LYS A 102 6.88 -11.63 -7.39
C LYS A 102 6.34 -11.42 -5.98
N GLY A 103 5.93 -10.19 -5.70
CA GLY A 103 5.24 -9.79 -4.50
C GLY A 103 3.78 -10.21 -4.54
N ILE A 104 3.30 -10.77 -3.43
CA ILE A 104 1.94 -11.28 -3.34
C ILE A 104 1.38 -10.90 -1.96
N VAL A 105 0.36 -10.04 -1.94
CA VAL A 105 -0.40 -9.76 -0.72
C VAL A 105 -1.06 -11.05 -0.23
N GLY A 106 -0.75 -11.44 1.01
CA GLY A 106 -1.33 -12.57 1.72
C GLY A 106 -2.69 -12.27 2.33
N TYR A 107 -3.31 -13.26 2.96
CA TYR A 107 -4.62 -13.04 3.58
C TYR A 107 -4.50 -12.12 4.81
N GLN A 108 -3.45 -12.27 5.62
CA GLN A 108 -3.19 -11.41 6.76
C GLN A 108 -2.95 -9.97 6.32
N GLY A 109 -2.26 -9.76 5.21
CA GLY A 109 -2.07 -8.43 4.64
C GLY A 109 -3.39 -7.79 4.22
N ILE A 110 -4.32 -8.57 3.66
CA ILE A 110 -5.66 -8.06 3.33
C ILE A 110 -6.42 -7.71 4.61
N VAL A 111 -6.39 -8.57 5.62
CA VAL A 111 -7.05 -8.34 6.91
C VAL A 111 -6.51 -7.08 7.59
N GLU A 112 -5.19 -6.91 7.60
CA GLU A 112 -4.51 -5.72 8.12
C GLU A 112 -4.97 -4.44 7.40
N LEU A 113 -5.04 -4.46 6.05
CA LEU A 113 -5.55 -3.33 5.28
C LEU A 113 -7.02 -3.02 5.59
N ILE A 114 -7.84 -4.02 5.90
CA ILE A 114 -9.25 -3.83 6.31
C ILE A 114 -9.32 -3.16 7.69
N TYR A 115 -8.56 -3.64 8.67
CA TYR A 115 -8.52 -3.03 10.00
C TYR A 115 -8.05 -1.58 9.96
N ARG A 116 -7.00 -1.32 9.17
CA ARG A 116 -6.41 0.01 9.01
C ARG A 116 -7.35 1.03 8.36
N ALA A 117 -8.40 0.60 7.66
CA ALA A 117 -9.44 1.49 7.16
C ALA A 117 -10.25 2.15 8.30
N GLY A 118 -10.19 1.61 9.52
CA GLY A 118 -10.76 2.23 10.72
C GLY A 118 -12.27 2.08 10.89
N ALA A 119 -13.00 1.53 9.92
CA ALA A 119 -14.44 1.29 10.00
C ALA A 119 -14.81 -0.09 10.60
N VAL A 120 -13.85 -1.02 10.66
CA VAL A 120 -14.04 -2.41 11.04
C VAL A 120 -13.54 -2.65 12.46
N SER A 121 -14.32 -3.37 13.27
CA SER A 121 -13.98 -3.80 14.63
C SER A 121 -13.41 -5.21 14.68
N SER A 122 -13.88 -6.11 13.81
CA SER A 122 -13.39 -7.49 13.70
C SER A 122 -13.50 -8.00 12.26
N VAL A 123 -12.55 -8.83 11.84
CA VAL A 123 -12.55 -9.56 10.57
C VAL A 123 -12.43 -11.04 10.85
N VAL A 124 -13.38 -11.83 10.35
CA VAL A 124 -13.38 -13.29 10.43
C VAL A 124 -13.10 -13.83 9.04
N VAL A 125 -12.09 -14.70 8.92
CA VAL A 125 -11.76 -15.43 7.69
C VAL A 125 -11.37 -16.84 8.12
N GLU A 126 -12.19 -17.83 7.81
CA GLU A 126 -12.03 -19.18 8.36
C GLU A 126 -12.34 -20.27 7.34
N THR A 127 -11.65 -21.40 7.46
CA THR A 127 -11.91 -22.61 6.68
C THR A 127 -12.95 -23.48 7.36
N VAL A 128 -13.78 -24.12 6.53
CA VAL A 128 -14.74 -25.15 6.95
C VAL A 128 -14.22 -26.48 6.41
N ARG A 129 -14.12 -27.46 7.29
CA ARG A 129 -13.66 -28.81 7.02
C ARG A 129 -14.80 -29.81 7.14
N ALA A 130 -14.60 -31.00 6.57
CA ALA A 130 -15.66 -31.99 6.37
C ALA A 130 -16.41 -32.38 7.65
N ASN A 131 -15.74 -32.38 8.81
CA ASN A 131 -16.32 -32.74 10.09
C ASN A 131 -16.78 -31.54 10.92
N ASP A 132 -16.67 -30.31 10.40
CA ASP A 132 -17.19 -29.12 11.08
C ASP A 132 -18.70 -28.97 10.85
N SER A 133 -19.38 -28.28 11.76
CA SER A 133 -20.77 -27.87 11.57
C SER A 133 -20.83 -26.40 11.15
N PHE A 134 -21.44 -26.14 9.99
CA PHE A 134 -21.56 -24.79 9.45
C PHE A 134 -23.00 -24.51 8.99
N ARG A 135 -23.58 -23.41 9.49
CA ARG A 135 -24.92 -22.95 9.09
C ARG A 135 -24.96 -21.44 8.89
N TYR A 136 -25.53 -21.04 7.77
CA TYR A 136 -25.86 -19.64 7.50
C TYR A 136 -27.04 -19.52 6.54
N VAL A 137 -28.10 -18.83 6.95
CA VAL A 137 -29.29 -18.56 6.15
C VAL A 137 -29.35 -17.07 5.82
N ILE A 138 -29.13 -16.74 4.56
CA ILE A 138 -29.17 -15.37 4.04
C ILE A 138 -30.52 -14.72 4.38
N GLY A 139 -30.49 -13.53 4.96
CA GLY A 139 -31.69 -12.76 5.31
C GLY A 139 -32.35 -13.17 6.62
N ARG A 140 -31.90 -14.26 7.27
CA ARG A 140 -32.35 -14.67 8.60
C ARG A 140 -31.25 -14.56 9.64
N ASP A 141 -30.09 -15.12 9.34
CA ASP A 141 -28.97 -15.15 10.26
C ASP A 141 -28.12 -13.88 10.06
N GLU A 142 -27.76 -13.18 11.15
CA GLU A 142 -26.87 -12.02 11.06
C GLU A 142 -25.44 -12.45 10.70
N ARG A 143 -24.99 -13.59 11.27
CA ARG A 143 -23.63 -14.13 11.11
C ARG A 143 -23.67 -15.65 10.94
N PRO A 144 -22.67 -16.25 10.27
CA PRO A 144 -22.52 -17.69 10.23
C PRO A 144 -22.32 -18.30 11.62
N VAL A 145 -22.91 -19.48 11.83
CA VAL A 145 -22.59 -20.33 12.98
C VAL A 145 -21.64 -21.41 12.49
N HIS A 146 -20.40 -21.38 12.98
CA HIS A 146 -19.36 -22.36 12.69
C HIS A 146 -18.92 -23.01 13.99
N ASP A 147 -19.24 -24.29 14.16
CA ASP A 147 -18.93 -25.08 15.35
C ASP A 147 -17.88 -26.13 14.99
N VAL A 148 -16.81 -26.16 15.78
CA VAL A 148 -15.59 -26.94 15.55
C VAL A 148 -15.26 -27.67 16.85
N ASP A 149 -15.12 -28.99 16.76
CA ASP A 149 -14.59 -29.77 17.86
C ASP A 149 -13.06 -29.67 17.87
N TRP A 150 -12.55 -28.68 18.61
CA TRP A 150 -11.11 -28.39 18.73
C TRP A 150 -10.30 -29.53 19.36
N PHE A 151 -10.94 -30.46 20.06
CA PHE A 151 -10.28 -31.60 20.73
C PHE A 151 -10.69 -32.96 20.14
N GLY A 152 -11.55 -32.97 19.11
CA GLY A 152 -12.15 -34.15 18.49
C GLY A 152 -11.25 -34.94 17.52
N GLY A 153 -9.98 -34.55 17.37
CA GLY A 153 -9.06 -35.19 16.43
C GLY A 153 -9.10 -34.56 15.04
N ASP A 154 -9.23 -35.38 13.99
CA ASP A 154 -9.15 -34.92 12.60
C ASP A 154 -10.45 -34.22 12.14
N ARG A 155 -10.33 -32.94 11.76
CA ARG A 155 -11.42 -32.13 11.17
C ARG A 155 -11.78 -32.54 9.74
N GLY A 156 -10.94 -33.34 9.09
CA GLY A 156 -11.11 -33.80 7.72
C GLY A 156 -10.69 -32.77 6.66
N GLU A 157 -11.05 -33.05 5.42
CA GLU A 157 -10.67 -32.23 4.26
C GLU A 157 -11.33 -30.85 4.24
N LEU A 158 -10.69 -29.88 3.57
CA LEU A 158 -11.25 -28.56 3.31
C LEU A 158 -12.48 -28.63 2.38
N VAL A 159 -13.64 -28.21 2.86
CA VAL A 159 -14.90 -28.22 2.07
C VAL A 159 -15.40 -26.81 1.73
N GLY A 160 -15.06 -25.83 2.57
CA GLY A 160 -15.49 -24.45 2.41
C GLY A 160 -14.52 -23.44 3.00
N VAL A 161 -14.72 -22.18 2.68
CA VAL A 161 -14.11 -21.03 3.37
C VAL A 161 -15.11 -19.90 3.41
N TYR A 162 -15.14 -19.15 4.50
CA TYR A 162 -15.98 -17.98 4.61
C TYR A 162 -15.22 -16.78 5.18
N ALA A 163 -15.75 -15.59 4.93
CA ALA A 163 -15.23 -14.36 5.48
C ALA A 163 -16.33 -13.33 5.69
N TYR A 164 -16.26 -12.58 6.77
CA TYR A 164 -17.10 -11.41 7.03
C TYR A 164 -16.36 -10.42 7.94
N ALA A 165 -16.85 -9.19 8.01
CA ALA A 165 -16.36 -8.18 8.93
C ALA A 165 -17.50 -7.71 9.83
N VAL A 166 -17.16 -7.35 11.06
CA VAL A 166 -18.04 -6.63 11.99
C VAL A 166 -17.59 -5.18 11.98
N MET A 167 -18.49 -4.27 11.69
CA MET A 167 -18.26 -2.83 11.68
C MET A 167 -18.20 -2.29 13.11
N LYS A 168 -17.70 -1.07 13.31
CA LYS A 168 -17.65 -0.45 14.64
C LYS A 168 -19.01 -0.17 15.27
N ASP A 169 -20.06 -0.01 14.46
CA ASP A 169 -21.44 0.14 14.89
C ASP A 169 -22.13 -1.22 15.17
N GLY A 170 -21.40 -2.33 15.01
CA GLY A 170 -21.90 -3.69 15.21
C GLY A 170 -22.50 -4.34 13.96
N ALA A 171 -22.69 -3.59 12.86
CA ALA A 171 -23.24 -4.14 11.63
C ALA A 171 -22.32 -5.22 11.05
N THR A 172 -22.91 -6.29 10.51
CA THR A 172 -22.16 -7.34 9.82
C THR A 172 -22.08 -7.00 8.33
N SER A 173 -20.88 -7.07 7.75
CA SER A 173 -20.69 -6.88 6.32
C SER A 173 -21.28 -8.04 5.51
N LYS A 174 -21.16 -7.98 4.18
CA LYS A 174 -21.54 -9.13 3.36
C LYS A 174 -20.71 -10.37 3.75
N VAL A 175 -21.42 -11.41 4.20
CA VAL A 175 -20.83 -12.73 4.42
C VAL A 175 -20.48 -13.37 3.07
N VAL A 176 -19.19 -13.57 2.86
CA VAL A 176 -18.64 -14.33 1.73
C VAL A 176 -18.55 -15.78 2.15
N ILE A 177 -19.12 -16.69 1.37
CA ILE A 177 -18.96 -18.14 1.53
C ILE A 177 -18.56 -18.71 0.18
N LEU A 178 -17.52 -19.53 0.16
CA LEU A 178 -17.04 -20.22 -1.03
C LEU A 178 -16.94 -21.71 -0.75
N ASN A 179 -17.47 -22.51 -1.66
CA ASN A 179 -17.23 -23.95 -1.66
C ASN A 179 -15.90 -24.28 -2.36
N ARG A 180 -15.46 -25.54 -2.25
CA ARG A 180 -14.25 -26.06 -2.92
C ARG A 180 -14.21 -25.69 -4.41
N GLN A 181 -15.30 -25.88 -5.15
CA GLN A 181 -15.34 -25.60 -6.59
C GLN A 181 -15.03 -24.14 -6.90
N GLN A 182 -15.66 -23.20 -6.18
CA GLN A 182 -15.45 -21.76 -6.39
C GLN A 182 -14.02 -21.32 -6.04
N VAL A 183 -13.38 -21.95 -5.06
CA VAL A 183 -11.97 -21.72 -4.73
C VAL A 183 -11.06 -22.27 -5.84
N MET A 184 -11.34 -23.47 -6.35
CA MET A 184 -10.59 -24.07 -7.45
C MET A 184 -10.76 -23.29 -8.76
N ASP A 185 -11.93 -22.73 -9.04
CA ASP A 185 -12.15 -21.84 -10.18
C ASP A 185 -11.33 -20.54 -10.06
N ALA A 186 -11.22 -20.01 -8.83
CA ALA A 186 -10.35 -18.86 -8.56
C ALA A 186 -8.86 -19.21 -8.71
N LYS A 187 -8.47 -20.42 -8.29
CA LYS A 187 -7.13 -20.98 -8.52
C LYS A 187 -6.82 -21.04 -10.01
N ALA A 188 -7.71 -21.60 -10.84
CA ALA A 188 -7.52 -21.78 -12.27
C ALA A 188 -7.26 -20.46 -13.02
N LYS A 189 -7.85 -19.36 -12.53
CA LYS A 189 -7.67 -18.00 -13.09
C LYS A 189 -6.42 -17.29 -12.59
N SER A 190 -5.71 -17.86 -11.62
CA SER A 190 -4.49 -17.28 -11.06
C SER A 190 -3.25 -17.70 -11.85
N ASP A 191 -2.21 -16.86 -11.84
CA ASP A 191 -0.93 -17.17 -12.50
C ASP A 191 -0.30 -18.49 -12.01
N SER A 192 -0.60 -18.89 -10.77
CA SER A 192 -0.15 -20.16 -10.18
C SER A 192 -0.82 -21.41 -10.78
N ALA A 193 -1.87 -21.28 -11.57
CA ALA A 193 -2.49 -22.41 -12.29
C ALA A 193 -1.64 -22.94 -13.44
N SER A 194 -0.70 -22.13 -13.95
CA SER A 194 0.01 -22.42 -15.20
C SER A 194 1.04 -23.56 -15.13
N GLY A 195 1.13 -24.30 -14.00
CA GLY A 195 2.03 -25.45 -13.81
C GLY A 195 3.53 -25.11 -13.80
N LYS A 196 3.89 -23.86 -14.12
CA LYS A 196 5.26 -23.37 -14.22
C LYS A 196 5.82 -23.14 -12.82
N GLY A 197 6.50 -24.16 -12.30
CA GLY A 197 7.05 -24.16 -10.94
C GLY A 197 6.09 -24.77 -9.92
N ALA A 198 5.47 -25.91 -10.26
CA ALA A 198 4.55 -26.65 -9.40
C ALA A 198 5.11 -26.86 -7.98
N ASP A 199 6.40 -27.16 -7.85
CA ASP A 199 7.06 -27.39 -6.55
C ASP A 199 7.03 -26.16 -5.63
N TYR A 200 6.94 -24.94 -6.21
CA TYR A 200 6.90 -23.66 -5.49
C TYR A 200 5.52 -22.98 -5.60
N SER A 201 4.48 -23.74 -5.98
CA SER A 201 3.12 -23.22 -6.00
C SER A 201 2.61 -23.10 -4.56
N PRO A 202 2.09 -21.93 -4.14
CA PRO A 202 1.50 -21.75 -2.81
C PRO A 202 0.36 -22.73 -2.52
N TRP A 203 -0.27 -23.27 -3.56
CA TRP A 203 -1.33 -24.28 -3.43
C TRP A 203 -0.84 -25.65 -3.00
N ASN A 204 0.46 -25.95 -3.16
CA ASN A 204 1.06 -27.21 -2.76
C ASN A 204 1.71 -27.09 -1.38
N THR A 205 2.27 -25.91 -1.06
CA THR A 205 2.95 -25.68 0.22
C THR A 205 2.01 -25.17 1.32
N ASN A 206 1.00 -24.36 0.95
CA ASN A 206 0.14 -23.62 1.89
C ASN A 206 -1.32 -23.55 1.36
N GLU A 207 -1.95 -24.70 1.12
CA GLU A 207 -3.30 -24.75 0.55
C GLU A 207 -4.31 -23.94 1.37
N GLU A 208 -4.35 -24.14 2.68
CA GLU A 208 -5.29 -23.46 3.58
C GLU A 208 -5.16 -21.92 3.51
N ALA A 209 -3.94 -21.39 3.51
CA ALA A 209 -3.70 -19.95 3.36
C ALA A 209 -4.24 -19.41 2.01
N MET A 210 -4.23 -20.23 0.95
CA MET A 210 -4.80 -19.85 -0.34
C MET A 210 -6.33 -19.83 -0.33
N TRP A 211 -6.99 -20.71 0.44
CA TRP A 211 -8.43 -20.64 0.66
C TRP A 211 -8.79 -19.36 1.43
N LEU A 212 -8.12 -19.10 2.55
CA LEU A 212 -8.32 -17.90 3.38
C LEU A 212 -8.12 -16.63 2.55
N LYS A 213 -7.04 -16.56 1.77
CA LYS A 213 -6.76 -15.43 0.87
C LYS A 213 -7.87 -15.23 -0.16
N THR A 214 -8.44 -16.31 -0.69
CA THR A 214 -9.51 -16.21 -1.68
C THR A 214 -10.78 -15.61 -1.06
N ALA A 215 -11.13 -16.01 0.16
CA ALA A 215 -12.24 -15.43 0.90
C ALA A 215 -11.98 -13.97 1.31
N ALA A 216 -10.79 -13.67 1.86
CA ALA A 216 -10.40 -12.31 2.22
C ALA A 216 -10.43 -11.34 1.02
N ARG A 217 -9.93 -11.77 -0.15
CA ARG A 217 -10.00 -10.97 -1.39
C ARG A 217 -11.42 -10.69 -1.87
N ARG A 218 -12.34 -11.62 -1.63
CA ARG A 218 -13.77 -11.44 -1.96
C ARG A 218 -14.43 -10.51 -0.95
N LEU A 219 -14.08 -10.62 0.33
CA LEU A 219 -14.58 -9.76 1.39
C LEU A 219 -14.14 -8.30 1.18
N ALA A 220 -12.89 -8.07 0.82
CA ALA A 220 -12.32 -6.73 0.57
C ALA A 220 -13.05 -5.90 -0.50
N LYS A 221 -14.01 -6.48 -1.24
CA LYS A 221 -14.88 -5.75 -2.19
C LYS A 221 -16.13 -5.16 -1.54
N TRP A 222 -16.41 -5.51 -0.29
CA TRP A 222 -17.64 -5.17 0.44
C TRP A 222 -17.36 -4.42 1.73
N VAL A 223 -16.09 -4.18 2.05
CA VAL A 223 -15.65 -3.49 3.26
C VAL A 223 -14.61 -2.45 2.90
N PRO A 224 -14.54 -1.33 3.63
CA PRO A 224 -13.50 -0.32 3.42
C PRO A 224 -12.11 -0.93 3.60
N THR A 225 -11.17 -0.51 2.75
CA THR A 225 -9.76 -0.89 2.87
C THR A 225 -8.87 0.35 2.94
N SER A 226 -7.73 0.25 3.62
CA SER A 226 -6.81 1.38 3.75
C SER A 226 -6.26 1.86 2.41
N ALA A 227 -6.19 1.00 1.37
CA ALA A 227 -5.79 1.43 0.03
C ALA A 227 -6.79 2.41 -0.59
N GLU A 228 -8.09 2.23 -0.32
CA GLU A 228 -9.14 3.18 -0.73
C GLU A 228 -9.04 4.44 0.10
N TYR A 229 -8.87 4.32 1.41
CA TYR A 229 -8.74 5.47 2.30
C TYR A 229 -7.51 6.33 1.97
N MET A 230 -6.35 5.71 1.72
CA MET A 230 -5.15 6.43 1.28
C MET A 230 -5.34 7.08 -0.09
N ARG A 231 -6.03 6.41 -1.03
CA ARG A 231 -6.33 7.03 -2.33
C ARG A 231 -7.25 8.24 -2.17
N GLU A 232 -8.23 8.16 -1.27
CA GLU A 232 -9.14 9.27 -0.97
C GLU A 232 -8.41 10.42 -0.28
N GLN A 233 -7.54 10.13 0.69
CA GLN A 233 -6.67 11.14 1.31
C GLN A 233 -5.74 11.81 0.30
N LEU A 234 -5.09 11.05 -0.59
CA LEU A 234 -4.21 11.60 -1.62
C LEU A 234 -4.99 12.46 -2.63
N ARG A 235 -6.23 12.09 -2.97
CA ARG A 235 -7.11 12.91 -3.80
C ARG A 235 -7.48 14.20 -3.08
N ALA A 236 -7.90 14.12 -1.83
CA ALA A 236 -8.23 15.29 -1.02
C ALA A 236 -7.02 16.24 -0.86
N GLN A 237 -5.82 15.69 -0.63
CA GLN A 237 -4.58 16.49 -0.58
C GLN A 237 -4.26 17.14 -1.92
N ALA A 238 -4.45 16.43 -3.04
CA ALA A 238 -4.22 16.97 -4.38
C ALA A 238 -5.26 18.04 -4.77
N GLU A 239 -6.49 17.95 -4.27
CA GLU A 239 -7.52 18.99 -4.43
C GLU A 239 -7.16 20.23 -3.60
N VAL A 240 -6.81 20.07 -2.32
CA VAL A 240 -6.34 21.19 -1.48
C VAL A 240 -5.09 21.87 -2.06
N ALA A 241 -4.14 21.10 -2.60
CA ALA A 241 -2.94 21.64 -3.25
C ALA A 241 -3.25 22.43 -4.53
N LYS A 242 -4.38 22.16 -5.20
CA LYS A 242 -4.85 22.94 -6.36
C LYS A 242 -5.61 24.20 -5.95
N GLU A 243 -6.20 24.21 -4.75
CA GLU A 243 -6.95 25.35 -4.20
C GLU A 243 -6.05 26.36 -3.45
N LEU A 244 -4.85 25.96 -3.03
CA LEU A 244 -3.85 26.88 -2.50
C LEU A 244 -3.31 27.78 -3.62
N PRO A 245 -3.47 29.12 -3.56
CA PRO A 245 -2.92 30.00 -4.58
C PRO A 245 -1.39 29.90 -4.60
N SER A 246 -0.82 29.73 -5.80
CA SER A 246 0.62 29.77 -6.02
C SER A 246 1.13 31.20 -5.77
N GLY A 247 1.45 31.52 -4.52
CA GLY A 247 1.84 32.88 -4.18
C GLY A 247 1.98 33.15 -2.70
N PHE A 248 2.87 32.45 -2.01
CA PHE A 248 3.51 33.01 -0.82
C PHE A 248 4.91 32.41 -0.62
N ALA A 249 5.86 32.87 -1.43
CA ALA A 249 7.23 32.92 -0.98
C ALA A 249 7.37 34.20 -0.15
N PRO A 250 7.58 34.14 1.19
CA PRO A 250 8.10 35.32 1.87
C PRO A 250 9.46 35.64 1.22
N PRO A 251 9.71 36.90 0.82
CA PRO A 251 11.00 37.22 0.22
C PRO A 251 12.08 36.93 1.26
N LEU A 252 13.00 36.04 0.91
CA LEU A 252 14.23 35.86 1.67
C LEU A 252 14.94 37.23 1.70
N PRO A 253 15.33 37.75 2.88
CA PRO A 253 16.14 38.95 2.93
C PRO A 253 17.46 38.65 2.21
N GLN A 254 17.72 39.37 1.12
CA GLN A 254 19.02 39.28 0.45
C GLN A 254 20.08 39.85 1.39
N PRO A 255 21.23 39.18 1.57
CA PRO A 255 22.33 39.77 2.30
C PRO A 255 23.00 40.80 1.39
N SER A 256 22.71 42.09 1.64
CA SER A 256 23.51 43.18 1.07
C SER A 256 24.86 43.20 1.79
N ALA A 257 25.91 42.83 1.08
CA ALA A 257 27.26 43.28 1.40
C ALA A 257 27.36 44.75 0.98
N ASP A 258 27.66 45.65 1.92
CA ASP A 258 28.91 46.41 1.87
C ASP A 258 29.10 47.33 3.09
N LEU A 259 30.39 47.49 3.42
CA LEU A 259 31.00 48.27 4.51
C LEU A 259 30.78 49.80 4.34
N PRO A 260 31.00 50.60 5.40
CA PRO A 260 30.65 52.02 5.41
C PRO A 260 31.76 52.89 4.81
N ASP A 261 31.39 54.01 4.15
CA ASP A 261 31.89 55.34 4.50
C ASP A 261 31.28 56.48 3.66
N ASP A 262 30.91 57.53 4.39
CA ASP A 262 31.11 58.96 4.15
C ASP A 262 30.33 59.80 3.10
N ALA A 263 29.91 60.96 3.61
CA ALA A 263 29.66 62.29 3.02
C ALA A 263 28.72 62.48 1.81
N GLY A 264 27.76 63.41 1.96
CA GLY A 264 27.34 64.27 0.85
C GLY A 264 25.87 64.70 0.83
N SER A 265 25.66 66.01 0.98
CA SER A 265 24.43 66.80 0.95
C SER A 265 23.78 67.02 -0.44
N GLY A 266 22.50 67.44 -0.44
CA GLY A 266 21.79 68.14 -1.54
C GLY A 266 20.51 67.40 -1.96
N GLU A 267 19.28 67.94 -1.78
CA GLU A 267 18.56 68.89 -2.68
C GLU A 267 18.46 68.31 -4.12
N GLU A 268 17.35 68.27 -4.86
CA GLU A 268 16.03 68.91 -4.87
C GLU A 268 15.17 68.15 -5.92
N GLU A 269 13.85 68.39 -5.89
CA GLU A 269 12.82 68.43 -6.97
C GLU A 269 13.00 67.62 -8.29
N GLY A 270 11.97 66.95 -8.81
CA GLY A 270 10.62 67.44 -9.10
C GLY A 270 9.85 66.49 -10.05
N PRO A 271 8.69 66.90 -10.61
CA PRO A 271 7.49 66.05 -10.67
C PRO A 271 6.92 65.80 -12.10
N ILE A 272 5.68 65.26 -12.13
CA ILE A 272 4.64 65.28 -13.21
C ILE A 272 4.94 64.44 -14.48
N GLU A 273 4.02 63.80 -15.20
CA GLU A 273 2.58 63.96 -15.51
C GLU A 273 2.19 62.57 -16.12
N GLY A 274 1.05 61.94 -15.85
CA GLY A 274 -0.28 62.30 -16.36
C GLY A 274 -0.55 61.69 -17.74
N GLU A 275 -1.19 60.51 -17.82
CA GLU A 275 -2.28 60.28 -18.79
C GLU A 275 -3.11 59.04 -18.42
N PHE A 276 -4.43 59.26 -18.41
CA PHE A 276 -5.53 58.35 -18.16
C PHE A 276 -6.23 58.19 -19.50
N VAL A 277 -6.49 56.97 -19.98
CA VAL A 277 -7.64 56.69 -20.86
C VAL A 277 -8.06 55.23 -20.64
N ASP A 278 -9.17 55.08 -19.91
CA ASP A 278 -10.42 54.35 -20.21
C ASP A 278 -10.30 52.99 -20.92
N ASP A 279 -11.04 51.93 -20.62
CA ASP A 279 -12.27 51.64 -19.87
C ASP A 279 -12.35 50.08 -19.94
N GLU A 280 -12.90 49.25 -19.07
CA GLU A 280 -14.12 49.31 -18.28
C GLU A 280 -14.08 48.14 -17.25
N PRO A 281 -15.02 48.09 -16.28
CA PRO A 281 -14.80 47.54 -14.95
C PRO A 281 -15.13 46.05 -14.81
N THR A 282 -14.36 45.38 -13.93
CA THR A 282 -14.83 44.19 -13.20
C THR A 282 -15.15 44.58 -11.76
N GLY A 283 -16.28 44.07 -11.27
CA GLY A 283 -16.82 44.28 -9.95
C GLY A 283 -18.32 44.52 -10.08
N THR A 284 -19.21 43.86 -9.33
CA THR A 284 -19.07 43.65 -7.89
C THR A 284 -20.16 42.65 -7.45
N ASP A 285 -19.81 41.84 -6.47
CA ASP A 285 -20.65 41.33 -5.38
C ASP A 285 -21.84 40.39 -5.63
N TRP A 286 -21.64 39.16 -5.12
CA TRP A 286 -22.62 38.40 -4.31
C TRP A 286 -23.08 39.24 -3.09
N PRO A 287 -24.22 38.99 -2.37
CA PRO A 287 -24.88 37.70 -2.14
C PRO A 287 -26.44 37.78 -2.05
N ALA A 288 -27.19 36.72 -1.72
CA ALA A 288 -27.62 36.46 -0.33
C ALA A 288 -28.23 35.05 -0.17
N ALA A 289 -27.93 34.44 0.97
CA ALA A 289 -28.50 33.19 1.47
C ALA A 289 -29.92 33.36 2.03
N ALA A 290 -30.77 32.32 1.90
CA ALA A 290 -31.63 31.75 2.96
C ALA A 290 -32.61 30.70 2.39
N GLN A 291 -32.27 29.43 2.63
CA GLN A 291 -33.04 28.28 3.18
C GLN A 291 -34.61 28.25 3.26
N PRO A 292 -35.23 27.07 3.55
CA PRO A 292 -36.06 26.31 2.60
C PRO A 292 -37.54 26.17 3.03
N GLY A 293 -38.40 25.61 2.17
CA GLY A 293 -39.63 24.98 2.65
C GLY A 293 -40.79 24.82 1.68
N GLN A 294 -41.19 23.56 1.50
CA GLN A 294 -42.57 23.07 1.35
C GLN A 294 -43.41 23.50 0.14
N GLY A 295 -43.87 22.48 -0.60
CA GLY A 295 -45.33 22.31 -0.73
C GLY A 295 -45.89 22.18 -2.13
N ALA A 296 -46.40 20.96 -2.37
CA ALA A 296 -47.68 20.69 -3.02
C ALA A 296 -47.79 20.62 -4.56
N ARG A 297 -48.12 19.38 -4.98
CA ARG A 297 -49.18 19.00 -5.93
C ARG A 297 -48.99 19.38 -7.41
N ARG A 298 -48.80 18.35 -8.24
CA ARG A 298 -49.89 17.74 -9.03
C ARG A 298 -49.54 16.31 -9.37
#